data_AF-A0A1C0YPT2-F1
#
_entry.id   AF-A0A1C0YPT2-F1
#
_cell.length_a   1.000
_cell.length_b   1.000
_cell.length_c   1.000
_cell.angle_alpha   90.00
_cell.angle_beta   90.00
_cell.angle_gamma   90.00
#
_symmetry.space_group_name_H-M   'P 1'
#
loop_
_entity.id
_entity.type
_entity.pdbx_description
1 polymer ?
#
loop_
_entity_poly.entity_id
_entity_poly.type
_entity_poly.pdbx_seq_one_letter_code
_entity_poly.pdbx_strand_id
1 'polypeptide(L)'
;MEEKRPWYFSESFFIVLFFALPPVALIYFLIIRNKVSVKFELFMAALLTVFWAFRLFVPLTPTQTYIGVAIVILLPFAFILITRTNRTE
;
A
#
# COMPACT_ATOMS: atom_id res chain seq x y z
N MET A 1 27.88 1.21 23.70
CA MET A 1 27.49 2.30 22.78
C MET A 1 26.37 1.75 21.92
N GLU A 2 25.16 2.29 22.04
CA GLU A 2 24.05 1.87 21.17
C GLU A 2 24.33 2.41 19.77
N GLU A 3 24.66 1.52 18.83
CA GLU A 3 24.71 1.86 17.42
C GLU A 3 23.34 2.36 17.01
N LYS A 4 23.26 3.65 16.65
CA LYS A 4 22.07 4.24 16.03
C LYS A 4 21.81 3.49 14.72
N ARG A 5 20.93 2.48 14.76
CA ARG A 5 20.45 1.81 13.56
C ARG A 5 19.83 2.86 12.64
N PRO A 6 20.17 2.87 11.35
CA PRO A 6 19.58 3.82 10.40
C PRO A 6 18.05 3.74 10.43
N TRP A 7 17.37 4.88 10.31
CA TRP A 7 15.91 4.97 10.40
C TRP A 7 15.17 4.12 9.36
N TYR A 8 15.80 3.84 8.21
CA TYR A 8 15.29 2.95 7.16
C TYR A 8 15.36 1.45 7.55
N PHE A 9 16.03 1.11 8.64
CA PHE A 9 16.01 -0.22 9.28
C PHE A 9 14.96 -0.31 10.40
N SER A 10 14.14 0.73 10.62
CA SER A 10 13.07 0.67 11.62
C SER A 10 11.89 -0.15 11.10
N GLU A 11 11.31 -0.98 11.98
CA GLU A 11 10.09 -1.76 11.67
C GLU A 11 8.93 -0.86 11.23
N SER A 12 8.79 0.32 11.85
CA SER A 12 7.79 1.33 11.50
C SER A 12 7.90 1.80 10.05
N PHE A 13 9.12 1.95 9.52
CA PHE A 13 9.34 2.32 8.12
C PHE A 13 8.87 1.22 7.16
N PHE A 14 9.20 -0.04 7.46
CA PHE A 14 8.75 -1.18 6.65
C PHE A 14 7.22 -1.36 6.68
N ILE A 15 6.56 -1.05 7.79
CA ILE A 15 5.08 -1.08 7.86
C ILE A 15 4.49 -0.06 6.90
N VAL A 16 4.96 1.19 6.93
CA VAL A 16 4.49 2.22 5.99
C VAL A 16 4.76 1.78 4.56
N LEU A 17 5.96 1.27 4.30
CA LEU A 17 6.38 0.85 2.98
C LEU A 17 5.52 -0.29 2.42
N PHE A 18 5.29 -1.37 3.18
CA PHE A 18 4.58 -2.54 2.66
C PHE A 18 3.05 -2.41 2.71
N PHE A 19 2.49 -1.59 3.60
CA PHE A 19 1.03 -1.51 3.76
C PHE A 19 0.40 -0.23 3.21
N ALA A 20 1.12 0.89 3.14
CA ALA A 20 0.57 2.12 2.56
C ALA A 20 0.80 2.21 1.04
N LEU A 21 1.88 1.61 0.52
CA LEU A 21 2.20 1.68 -0.91
C LEU A 21 1.15 0.97 -1.79
N PRO A 22 0.64 -0.24 -1.47
CA PRO A 22 -0.38 -0.90 -2.27
C PRO A 22 -1.70 -0.11 -2.44
N PRO A 23 -2.32 0.44 -1.37
CA PRO A 23 -3.54 1.23 -1.53
C PRO A 23 -3.31 2.55 -2.25
N VAL A 24 -2.16 3.22 -2.05
CA VAL A 24 -1.80 4.44 -2.80
C VAL A 24 -1.64 4.12 -4.29
N ALA A 25 -0.96 3.02 -4.62
CA ALA A 25 -0.80 2.61 -6.00
C ALA A 25 -2.14 2.23 -6.64
N LEU A 26 -3.03 1.54 -5.91
CA LEU A 26 -4.40 1.25 -6.36
C LEU A 26 -5.17 2.55 -6.68
N ILE A 27 -5.12 3.55 -5.80
CA ILE A 27 -5.76 4.85 -6.03
C ILE A 27 -5.20 5.52 -7.29
N TYR A 28 -3.87 5.53 -7.44
CA TYR A 28 -3.21 6.06 -8.62
C TYR A 28 -3.69 5.35 -9.90
N PHE A 29 -3.76 4.01 -9.89
CA PHE A 29 -4.31 3.24 -11.01
C PHE A 29 -5.75 3.61 -11.32
N LEU A 30 -6.62 3.74 -10.31
CA LEU A 30 -8.01 4.12 -10.52
C LEU A 30 -8.15 5.50 -11.21
N ILE A 31 -7.24 6.44 -10.92
CA ILE A 31 -7.23 7.77 -11.55
C ILE A 31 -6.80 7.70 -13.02
N ILE A 32 -5.75 6.92 -13.32
CA ILE A 32 -5.16 6.87 -14.66
C ILE A 32 -5.66 5.71 -15.54
N ARG A 33 -6.53 4.83 -15.03
CA ARG A 33 -7.00 3.61 -15.75
C ARG A 33 -7.50 3.87 -17.17
N ASN A 34 -8.10 5.04 -17.42
CA ASN A 34 -8.62 5.39 -18.75
C ASN A 34 -7.52 5.83 -19.74
N LYS A 35 -6.27 5.97 -19.27
CA LYS A 35 -5.11 6.42 -20.03
C LYS A 35 -4.04 5.33 -20.17
N VAL A 36 -4.24 4.16 -19.56
CA VAL A 36 -3.24 3.11 -19.42
C VAL A 36 -3.73 1.82 -20.07
N SER A 37 -2.81 1.06 -20.68
CA SER A 37 -3.16 -0.23 -21.26
C SER A 37 -3.32 -1.31 -20.18
N VAL A 38 -4.26 -2.24 -20.39
CA VAL A 38 -4.51 -3.38 -19.49
C VAL A 38 -3.23 -4.19 -19.22
N LYS A 39 -2.34 -4.33 -20.22
CA LYS A 39 -1.04 -5.03 -20.05
C LYS A 39 -0.15 -4.35 -19.00
N PHE A 40 -0.13 -3.03 -18.99
CA PHE A 40 0.64 -2.25 -18.01
C PHE A 40 0.01 -2.33 -16.62
N GLU A 41 -1.32 -2.30 -16.53
CA GLU A 41 -2.03 -2.49 -15.25
C GLU A 41 -1.69 -3.86 -14.63
N LEU A 42 -1.73 -4.93 -15.42
CA LEU A 42 -1.37 -6.28 -14.97
C LEU A 42 0.09 -6.38 -14.56
N PHE A 43 1.01 -5.77 -15.31
CA PHE A 43 2.43 -5.73 -14.97
C PHE A 43 2.66 -5.03 -13.62
N MET A 44 2.03 -3.88 -13.41
CA MET A 44 2.16 -3.12 -12.16
C MET A 44 1.48 -3.82 -10.97
N ALA A 45 0.34 -4.47 -11.19
CA ALA A 45 -0.30 -5.30 -10.17
C ALA A 45 0.59 -6.48 -9.77
N ALA A 46 1.27 -7.11 -10.73
CA ALA A 46 2.25 -8.17 -10.45
C ALA A 46 3.44 -7.63 -9.65
N LEU A 47 4.00 -6.48 -10.04
CA LEU A 47 5.09 -5.83 -9.29
C LEU A 47 4.68 -5.47 -7.86
N LEU A 48 3.49 -4.90 -7.65
CA LEU A 48 2.98 -4.58 -6.32
C LEU A 48 2.73 -5.83 -5.48
N THR A 49 2.33 -6.93 -6.11
CA THR A 49 2.13 -8.21 -5.43
C THR A 49 3.46 -8.81 -4.97
N VAL A 50 4.46 -8.80 -5.84
CA VAL A 50 5.84 -9.23 -5.49
C VAL A 50 6.40 -8.30 -4.39
N PHE A 51 6.18 -7.00 -4.52
CA PHE A 51 6.60 -6.02 -3.52
C PHE A 51 5.96 -6.31 -2.16
N TRP A 52 4.65 -6.53 -2.13
CA TRP A 52 3.92 -6.86 -0.90
C TRP A 52 4.38 -8.20 -0.30
N ALA A 53 4.76 -9.18 -1.12
CA ALA A 53 5.28 -10.46 -0.62
C ALA A 53 6.59 -10.31 0.17
N PHE A 54 7.40 -9.27 -0.10
CA PHE A 54 8.60 -9.01 0.70
C PHE A 54 8.31 -8.72 2.18
N ARG A 55 7.06 -8.36 2.53
CA ARG A 55 6.63 -8.23 3.93
C ARG A 55 6.86 -9.50 4.75
N LEU A 56 6.86 -10.68 4.11
CA LEU A 56 7.05 -11.97 4.78
C LEU A 56 8.47 -12.14 5.32
N PHE A 57 9.44 -11.39 4.78
CA PHE A 57 10.83 -11.39 5.27
C PHE A 57 11.06 -10.34 6.36
N VAL A 58 10.05 -9.51 6.67
CA VAL A 58 10.13 -8.55 7.76
C VAL A 58 9.49 -9.16 8.99
N PRO A 59 10.21 -9.28 10.12
CA PRO A 59 9.64 -9.74 11.37
C PRO A 59 8.70 -8.65 11.92
N LEU A 60 7.42 -8.74 11.53
CA LEU A 60 6.37 -7.86 12.03
C LEU A 60 5.69 -8.50 13.23
N THR A 61 5.42 -7.70 14.26
CA THR A 61 4.58 -8.14 15.37
C THR A 61 3.13 -8.36 14.89
N PRO A 62 2.33 -9.18 15.60
CA PRO A 62 0.93 -9.41 15.25
C PRO A 62 0.14 -8.09 15.13
N THR A 63 0.34 -7.16 16.08
CA THR A 63 -0.32 -5.85 16.10
C THR A 63 0.00 -5.03 14.85
N GLN A 64 1.26 -5.01 14.42
CA GLN A 64 1.67 -4.30 13.20
C GLN A 64 1.05 -4.92 11.94
N THR A 65 0.90 -6.25 11.91
CA THR A 65 0.22 -6.95 10.81
C THR A 65 -1.26 -6.58 10.76
N TYR A 66 -1.96 -6.56 11.91
CA TYR A 66 -3.37 -6.16 11.96
C TYR A 66 -3.59 -4.71 11.54
N ILE A 67 -2.74 -3.78 12.00
CA ILE A 67 -2.78 -2.37 11.58
C ILE A 67 -2.52 -2.26 10.08
N GLY A 68 -1.51 -2.96 9.57
CA GLY A 68 -1.18 -2.95 8.15
C GLY A 68 -2.33 -3.46 7.28
N VAL A 69 -2.96 -4.57 7.66
CA VAL A 69 -4.14 -5.11 6.96
C VAL A 69 -5.31 -4.13 7.02
N ALA A 70 -5.57 -3.50 8.17
CA ALA A 70 -6.62 -2.49 8.30
C ALA A 70 -6.38 -1.30 7.35
N ILE A 71 -5.14 -0.83 7.21
CA ILE A 71 -4.77 0.25 6.27
C ILE A 71 -5.06 -0.16 4.82
N VAL A 72 -4.67 -1.37 4.42
CA VAL A 72 -4.89 -1.88 3.06
C VAL A 72 -6.38 -1.95 2.70
N ILE A 73 -7.25 -2.23 3.67
CA ILE A 73 -8.70 -2.32 3.46
C ILE A 73 -9.38 -0.94 3.53
N LEU A 74 -9.04 -0.14 4.55
CA LEU A 74 -9.74 1.10 4.85
C LEU A 74 -9.41 2.24 3.88
N LEU A 75 -8.16 2.37 3.42
CA LEU A 75 -7.75 3.44 2.50
C LEU A 75 -8.52 3.38 1.16
N PRO A 76 -8.58 2.24 0.45
CA PRO A 76 -9.36 2.13 -0.78
C PRO A 76 -10.84 2.38 -0.56
N PHE A 77 -11.39 1.88 0.56
CA PHE A 77 -12.80 2.07 0.90
C PHE A 77 -13.13 3.55 1.13
N ALA A 78 -12.33 4.26 1.92
CA ALA A 78 -12.49 5.69 2.16
C ALA A 78 -12.36 6.49 0.87
N PHE A 79 -11.40 6.15 -0.01
CA PHE A 79 -11.25 6.81 -1.31
C PHE A 79 -12.47 6.61 -2.22
N ILE A 80 -13.01 5.40 -2.29
CA ILE A 80 -14.25 5.11 -3.06
C ILE A 80 -15.43 5.91 -2.50
N LEU A 81 -15.55 6.00 -1.17
CA LEU A 81 -16.61 6.78 -0.53
C LEU A 81 -16.51 8.27 -0.90
N ILE A 82 -15.33 8.87 -0.75
CA ILE A 82 -15.07 10.30 -1.06
C ILE A 82 -15.32 10.59 -2.55
N THR A 83 -14.79 9.76 -3.44
CA THR A 83 -14.95 9.95 -4.89
C THR A 83 -16.39 9.75 -5.36
N ARG A 84 -17.18 8.91 -4.68
CA ARG A 84 -18.63 8.79 -4.94
C ARG A 84 -19.37 10.04 -4.48
N THR A 85 -19.13 10.53 -3.26
CA THR A 85 -19.79 11.72 -2.73
C THR A 85 -19.58 12.93 -3.65
N ASN A 86 -18.35 13.14 -4.15
CA ASN A 86 -18.01 14.26 -5.03
C ASN A 86 -18.58 14.17 -6.47
N ARG A 87 -19.19 13.05 -6.87
CA ARG A 87 -19.83 12.89 -8.20
C ARG A 87 -21.35 12.96 -8.15
N THR A 88 -21.93 12.91 -6.96
CA THR A 88 -23.38 12.98 -6.73
C THR A 88 -23.88 14.40 -6.43
N GLU A 89 -22.97 15.38 -6.40
CA GLU A 89 -23.25 16.82 -6.48
C GLU A 89 -23.02 17.32 -7.90
#